data_AF-A0A813B8Z8-F1
#
_entry.id   AF-A0A813B8Z8-F1
#
_cell.length_a   1.000
_cell.length_b   1.000
_cell.length_c   1.000
_cell.angle_alpha   90.00
_cell.angle_beta   90.00
_cell.angle_gamma   90.00
#
_symmetry.space_group_name_H-M   'P 1'
#
loop_
_entity.id
_entity.type
_entity.pdbx_description
1 polymer ?
#
loop_
_entity_poly.entity_id
_entity_poly.type
_entity_poly.pdbx_seq_one_letter_code
_entity_poly.pdbx_strand_id
1 'polypeptide(L)'
;MFKQENPKDARPALIQHVSEMGSLDRSETVVEFSANWQFGSEDPFTFDDEISKDVMQQKIFECQWWCVRLARAEFTDFAESDIYDVVSANLRDLFVHCCDTDKSVRIAAHHVVSNYALRGLRFVQQRIAEATLGRMEDLLPESTEVSEEDRFQGLFSSLKLLWRADDDPERSYAEAIHQLKALLWQRQSSRRLRVEICSLLAC
;
A
#
# COMPACT_ATOMS: atom_id res chain seq x y z
N MET A 1 12.83 25.78 9.40
CA MET A 1 13.59 25.98 10.66
C MET A 1 12.62 25.85 11.82
N PHE A 2 12.34 24.61 12.25
CA PHE A 2 11.39 24.33 13.34
C PHE A 2 12.08 24.55 14.68
N LYS A 3 11.57 25.48 15.50
CA LYS A 3 12.05 25.73 16.86
C LYS A 3 11.58 24.61 17.79
N GLN A 4 12.45 24.22 18.71
CA GLN A 4 12.27 23.15 19.71
C GLN A 4 11.04 23.38 20.59
N GLU A 5 9.96 22.70 20.27
CA GLU A 5 8.93 22.30 21.24
C GLU A 5 9.39 21.00 21.94
N ASN A 6 8.89 20.82 23.17
CA ASN A 6 9.24 19.73 24.07
C ASN A 6 9.18 18.36 23.33
N PRO A 7 10.25 17.53 23.33
CA PRO A 7 10.37 16.39 22.41
C PRO A 7 9.29 15.30 22.56
N LYS A 8 8.49 15.32 23.63
CA LYS A 8 7.33 14.43 23.82
C LYS A 8 6.03 14.98 23.23
N ASP A 9 5.84 16.29 23.25
CA ASP A 9 4.63 16.96 22.70
C ASP A 9 4.78 17.20 21.19
N ALA A 10 6.02 17.26 20.69
CA ALA A 10 6.32 17.42 19.26
C ALA A 10 6.02 16.16 18.42
N ARG A 11 6.03 14.97 19.01
CA ARG A 11 5.84 13.71 18.27
C ARG A 11 4.39 13.51 17.79
N PRO A 12 3.36 13.64 18.65
CA PRO A 12 1.97 13.57 18.20
C PRO A 12 1.62 14.67 17.19
N ALA A 13 2.10 15.89 17.41
CA ALA A 13 1.88 17.01 16.49
C ALA A 13 2.51 16.77 15.11
N LEU A 14 3.70 16.15 15.06
CA LEU A 14 4.34 15.76 13.81
C LEU A 14 3.56 14.68 13.06
N ILE A 15 3.12 13.64 13.77
CA ILE A 15 2.30 12.55 13.19
C ILE A 15 0.99 13.13 12.63
N GLN A 16 0.34 14.01 13.38
CA GLN A 16 -0.89 14.67 12.93
C GLN A 16 -0.64 15.52 11.68
N HIS A 17 0.42 16.33 11.65
CA HIS A 17 0.77 17.15 10.50
C HIS A 17 1.04 16.31 9.25
N VAL A 18 1.81 15.22 9.41
CA VAL A 18 2.10 14.26 8.34
C VAL A 18 0.81 13.60 7.86
N SER A 19 -0.11 13.25 8.75
CA SER A 19 -1.40 12.66 8.39
C SER A 19 -2.28 13.60 7.57
N GLU A 20 -2.34 14.89 7.95
CA GLU A 20 -3.20 15.87 7.29
C GLU A 20 -2.66 16.23 5.89
N MET A 21 -1.35 16.46 5.79
CA MET A 21 -0.70 16.88 4.55
C MET A 21 -0.35 15.72 3.62
N GLY A 22 -0.13 14.53 4.19
CA GLY A 22 0.24 13.31 3.48
C GLY A 22 -0.92 12.39 3.13
N SER A 23 -2.15 12.89 3.25
CA SER A 23 -3.37 12.17 2.87
C SER A 23 -3.36 11.82 1.37
N LEU A 24 -3.79 10.60 1.07
CA LEU A 24 -3.95 10.06 -0.29
C LEU A 24 -5.42 9.77 -0.59
N ASP A 25 -6.33 10.60 -0.06
CA ASP A 25 -7.80 10.51 -0.21
C ASP A 25 -8.32 10.96 -1.59
N ARG A 26 -7.47 11.63 -2.37
CA ARG A 26 -7.81 12.17 -3.69
C ARG A 26 -7.06 11.44 -4.80
N SER A 27 -7.79 11.13 -5.88
CA SER A 27 -7.25 10.42 -7.03
C SER A 27 -6.10 11.17 -7.71
N GLU A 28 -6.17 12.50 -7.81
CA GLU A 28 -5.09 13.31 -8.40
C GLU A 28 -3.80 13.20 -7.59
N THR A 29 -3.95 13.26 -6.27
CA THR A 29 -2.85 13.19 -5.30
C THR A 29 -2.14 11.84 -5.36
N VAL A 30 -2.89 10.73 -5.50
CA VAL A 30 -2.32 9.38 -5.67
C VAL A 30 -1.51 9.28 -6.96
N VAL A 31 -2.04 9.80 -8.08
CA VAL A 31 -1.37 9.74 -9.39
C VAL A 31 -0.09 10.58 -9.39
N GLU A 32 -0.17 11.82 -8.88
CA GLU A 32 0.98 12.73 -8.79
C GLU A 32 2.08 12.15 -7.90
N PHE A 33 1.73 11.71 -6.70
CA PHE A 33 2.67 11.10 -5.77
C PHE A 33 3.34 9.86 -6.37
N SER A 34 2.56 8.96 -6.98
CA SER A 34 3.09 7.75 -7.60
C SER A 34 3.99 8.05 -8.80
N ALA A 35 3.71 9.09 -9.59
CA ALA A 35 4.54 9.47 -10.74
C ALA A 35 5.89 10.03 -10.28
N ASN A 36 5.88 10.75 -9.17
CA ASN A 36 7.06 11.35 -8.57
C ASN A 36 7.84 10.36 -7.68
N TRP A 37 7.32 9.18 -7.40
CA TRP A 37 8.00 8.17 -6.57
C TRP A 37 8.75 7.15 -7.42
N GLN A 38 10.08 7.16 -7.38
CA GLN A 38 10.90 6.09 -7.96
C GLN A 38 11.16 4.98 -6.94
N PHE A 39 10.90 3.73 -7.36
CA PHE A 39 11.10 2.53 -6.55
C PHE A 39 12.55 2.44 -6.02
N GLY A 40 12.72 2.29 -4.71
CA GLY A 40 14.03 2.09 -4.09
C GLY A 40 14.83 3.35 -3.77
N SER A 41 14.25 4.56 -3.89
CA SER A 41 14.88 5.74 -3.29
C SER A 41 14.80 5.62 -1.76
N GLU A 42 15.94 5.39 -1.13
CA GLU A 42 16.07 5.38 0.34
C GLU A 42 15.89 6.79 0.93
N ASP A 43 16.03 7.82 0.08
CA ASP A 43 15.96 9.21 0.49
C ASP A 43 15.32 10.10 -0.61
N PRO A 44 14.25 10.86 -0.34
CA PRO A 44 13.69 11.85 -1.25
C PRO A 44 14.65 13.04 -1.46
N PHE A 45 15.72 13.15 -0.68
CA PHE A 45 16.75 14.19 -0.84
C PHE A 45 17.78 13.90 -1.95
N THR A 46 17.70 12.75 -2.63
CA THR A 46 18.45 12.52 -3.89
C THR A 46 17.66 12.94 -5.14
N PHE A 47 16.48 13.56 -4.98
CA PHE A 47 15.81 14.25 -6.09
C PHE A 47 16.60 15.51 -6.49
N ASP A 48 17.64 15.31 -7.29
CA ASP A 48 18.12 16.32 -8.23
C ASP A 48 17.29 16.13 -9.50
N ASP A 49 16.12 16.77 -9.57
CA ASP A 49 15.57 17.39 -10.79
C ASP A 49 14.09 17.81 -10.63
N GLU A 50 13.85 19.07 -10.95
CA GLU A 50 12.60 19.69 -11.44
C GLU A 50 11.27 19.62 -10.65
N ILE A 51 11.17 18.88 -9.54
CA ILE A 51 10.14 19.08 -8.51
C ILE A 51 10.76 19.97 -7.43
N SER A 52 10.60 21.29 -7.32
CA SER A 52 9.69 22.26 -7.89
C SER A 52 10.17 23.62 -7.29
N LYS A 53 10.06 24.74 -8.01
CA LYS A 53 10.23 26.08 -7.42
C LYS A 53 9.13 26.42 -6.38
N ASP A 54 8.14 25.54 -6.20
CA ASP A 54 7.03 25.65 -5.26
C ASP A 54 7.27 24.81 -4.00
N VAL A 55 7.61 25.53 -2.93
CA VAL A 55 7.86 25.02 -1.58
C VAL A 55 6.67 24.24 -1.01
N MET A 56 5.44 24.54 -1.44
CA MET A 56 4.25 23.85 -0.91
C MET A 56 4.11 22.44 -1.48
N GLN A 57 4.35 22.26 -2.78
CA GLN A 57 4.29 20.94 -3.41
C GLN A 57 5.37 20.01 -2.85
N GLN A 58 6.57 20.54 -2.62
CA GLN A 58 7.64 19.78 -1.97
C GLN A 58 7.22 19.29 -0.57
N LYS A 59 6.60 20.16 0.24
CA LYS A 59 6.12 19.77 1.58
C LYS A 59 5.02 18.72 1.54
N ILE A 60 4.10 18.80 0.57
CA ILE A 60 3.05 17.79 0.37
C ILE A 60 3.70 16.45 0.06
N PHE A 61 4.61 16.42 -0.91
CA PHE A 61 5.34 15.22 -1.28
C PHE A 61 6.13 14.63 -0.10
N GLU A 62 6.82 15.47 0.67
CA GLU A 62 7.53 15.05 1.89
C GLU A 62 6.58 14.41 2.90
N CYS A 63 5.39 14.98 3.14
CA CYS A 63 4.42 14.41 4.08
C CYS A 63 3.86 13.07 3.58
N GLN A 64 3.54 12.95 2.29
CA GLN A 64 3.11 11.69 1.68
C GLN A 64 4.20 10.62 1.79
N TRP A 65 5.45 11.00 1.57
CA TRP A 65 6.60 10.13 1.75
C TRP A 65 6.76 9.67 3.19
N TRP A 66 6.59 10.58 4.14
CA TRP A 66 6.61 10.25 5.57
C TRP A 66 5.50 9.28 5.95
N CYS A 67 4.29 9.39 5.40
CA CYS A 67 3.23 8.40 5.64
C CYS A 67 3.66 6.97 5.25
N VAL A 68 4.30 6.80 4.08
CA VAL A 68 4.86 5.50 3.65
C VAL A 68 6.00 5.06 4.58
N ARG A 69 6.87 6.00 4.98
CA ARG A 69 8.01 5.72 5.84
C ARG A 69 7.59 5.25 7.23
N LEU A 70 6.56 5.86 7.83
CA LEU A 70 6.02 5.45 9.11
C LEU A 70 5.58 3.99 9.10
N ALA A 71 5.14 3.47 7.94
CA ALA A 71 4.72 2.10 7.77
C ALA A 71 5.88 1.08 7.68
N ARG A 72 7.16 1.50 7.59
CA ARG A 72 8.32 0.61 7.34
C ARG A 72 9.14 0.37 8.60
N ALA A 73 9.39 -0.90 8.91
CA ALA A 73 10.04 -1.33 10.15
C ALA A 73 11.46 -0.79 10.32
N GLU A 74 12.17 -0.59 9.21
CA GLU A 74 13.55 -0.11 9.19
C GLU A 74 13.70 1.43 9.31
N PHE A 75 12.59 2.17 9.15
CA PHE A 75 12.64 3.62 8.98
C PHE A 75 11.78 4.40 9.97
N THR A 76 11.10 3.71 10.87
CA THR A 76 10.24 4.31 11.89
C THR A 76 10.72 3.98 13.30
N ASP A 77 11.00 5.03 14.08
CA ASP A 77 11.31 4.93 15.51
C ASP A 77 10.06 5.20 16.39
N PHE A 78 8.88 5.29 15.77
CA PHE A 78 7.62 5.49 16.46
C PHE A 78 7.06 4.15 16.95
N ALA A 79 6.37 4.17 18.09
CA ALA A 79 5.65 2.98 18.54
C ALA A 79 4.51 2.70 17.56
N GLU A 80 4.21 1.41 17.31
CA GLU A 80 3.12 1.03 16.40
C GLU A 80 1.80 1.70 16.80
N SER A 81 1.51 1.84 18.10
CA SER A 81 0.33 2.52 18.62
C SER A 81 0.20 3.98 18.19
N ASP A 82 1.32 4.67 17.97
CA ASP A 82 1.33 6.10 17.65
C ASP A 82 1.04 6.35 16.17
N ILE A 83 1.39 5.39 15.31
CA ILE A 83 1.29 5.49 13.85
C ILE A 83 0.14 4.67 13.27
N TYR A 84 -0.44 3.76 14.06
CA TYR A 84 -1.44 2.80 13.60
C TYR A 84 -2.59 3.49 12.89
N ASP A 85 -3.19 4.51 13.50
CA ASP A 85 -4.37 5.18 12.96
C ASP A 85 -4.05 5.90 11.64
N VAL A 86 -2.92 6.61 11.57
CA VAL A 86 -2.49 7.35 10.39
C VAL A 86 -2.21 6.41 9.22
N VAL A 87 -1.36 5.40 9.45
CA VAL A 87 -1.02 4.41 8.42
C VAL A 87 -2.27 3.63 7.97
N SER A 88 -3.13 3.27 8.92
CA SER A 88 -4.38 2.55 8.64
C SER A 88 -5.39 3.36 7.84
N ALA A 89 -5.50 4.67 8.11
CA ALA A 89 -6.37 5.56 7.36
C ALA A 89 -5.87 5.69 5.92
N ASN A 90 -4.57 5.98 5.74
CA ASN A 90 -4.00 6.17 4.41
C ASN A 90 -4.06 4.88 3.57
N LEU A 91 -3.82 3.71 4.18
CA LEU A 91 -4.02 2.42 3.50
C LEU A 91 -5.48 2.20 3.08
N ARG A 92 -6.44 2.60 3.92
CA ARG A 92 -7.87 2.47 3.58
C ARG A 92 -8.21 3.28 2.34
N ASP A 93 -7.76 4.53 2.27
CA ASP A 93 -7.99 5.40 1.13
C ASP A 93 -7.33 4.85 -0.14
N LEU A 94 -6.09 4.37 -0.02
CA LEU A 94 -5.40 3.68 -1.11
C LEU A 94 -6.14 2.44 -1.61
N PHE A 95 -6.75 1.64 -0.72
CA PHE A 95 -7.55 0.48 -1.14
C PHE A 95 -8.81 0.90 -1.91
N VAL A 96 -9.43 2.02 -1.56
CA VAL A 96 -10.53 2.61 -2.32
C VAL A 96 -10.06 3.00 -3.72
N HIS A 97 -8.90 3.63 -3.86
CA HIS A 97 -8.34 3.99 -5.17
C HIS A 97 -7.88 2.79 -6.01
N CYS A 98 -7.47 1.69 -5.38
CA CYS A 98 -7.23 0.42 -6.07
C CYS A 98 -8.53 -0.14 -6.70
N CYS A 99 -9.70 0.40 -6.35
CA CYS A 99 -11.02 0.05 -6.88
C CYS A 99 -11.51 1.03 -7.96
N ASP A 100 -10.78 2.12 -8.23
CA ASP A 100 -11.24 3.22 -9.07
C ASP A 100 -11.61 2.76 -10.48
N THR A 101 -12.55 3.45 -11.13
CA THR A 101 -12.88 3.23 -12.54
C THR A 101 -11.75 3.66 -13.47
N ASP A 102 -10.97 4.68 -13.10
CA ASP A 102 -9.80 5.15 -13.84
C ASP A 102 -8.62 4.17 -13.67
N LYS A 103 -8.12 3.68 -14.81
CA LYS A 103 -6.99 2.75 -14.85
C LYS A 103 -5.71 3.37 -14.29
N SER A 104 -5.47 4.65 -14.56
CA SER A 104 -4.26 5.37 -14.13
C SER A 104 -4.24 5.48 -12.60
N VAL A 105 -5.38 5.81 -12.00
CA VAL A 105 -5.55 5.89 -10.54
C VAL A 105 -5.34 4.51 -9.90
N ARG A 106 -5.94 3.46 -10.46
CA ARG A 106 -5.74 2.09 -9.95
C ARG A 106 -4.26 1.68 -9.99
N ILE A 107 -3.57 1.91 -11.11
CA ILE A 107 -2.16 1.56 -11.27
C ILE A 107 -1.30 2.31 -10.24
N ALA A 108 -1.53 3.62 -10.10
CA ALA A 108 -0.83 4.46 -9.12
C ALA A 108 -1.08 3.97 -7.68
N ALA A 109 -2.33 3.69 -7.32
CA ALA A 109 -2.68 3.19 -6.00
C ALA A 109 -2.01 1.84 -5.70
N HIS A 110 -2.04 0.89 -6.63
CA HIS A 110 -1.35 -0.40 -6.48
C HIS A 110 0.16 -0.25 -6.34
N HIS A 111 0.75 0.70 -7.08
CA HIS A 111 2.17 1.02 -6.96
C HIS A 111 2.51 1.54 -5.55
N VAL A 112 1.71 2.46 -4.99
CA VAL A 112 1.91 2.97 -3.63
C VAL A 112 1.70 1.87 -2.58
N VAL A 113 0.63 1.06 -2.68
CA VAL A 113 0.37 -0.07 -1.76
C VAL A 113 1.55 -1.06 -1.75
N SER A 114 2.15 -1.33 -2.91
CA SER A 114 3.33 -2.21 -2.99
C SER A 114 4.53 -1.66 -2.20
N ASN A 115 4.67 -0.34 -2.11
CA ASN A 115 5.71 0.31 -1.30
C ASN A 115 5.43 0.22 0.20
N TYR A 116 4.16 0.24 0.63
CA TYR A 116 3.79 -0.05 2.02
C TYR A 116 4.04 -1.52 2.40
N ALA A 117 3.80 -2.44 1.47
CA ALA A 117 4.03 -3.88 1.68
C ALA A 117 5.52 -4.22 1.84
N LEU A 118 6.37 -3.57 1.05
CA LEU A 118 7.81 -3.83 1.04
C LEU A 118 8.46 -3.36 2.34
N ARG A 119 8.93 -4.31 3.16
CA ARG A 119 9.57 -4.04 4.46
C ARG A 119 8.66 -3.24 5.41
N GLY A 120 7.34 -3.38 5.21
CA GLY A 120 6.32 -2.82 6.09
C GLY A 120 6.35 -3.46 7.47
N LEU A 121 5.81 -2.76 8.46
CA LEU A 121 5.50 -3.32 9.77
C LEU A 121 4.51 -4.48 9.62
N ARG A 122 4.52 -5.41 10.57
CA ARG A 122 3.65 -6.60 10.48
C ARG A 122 2.17 -6.26 10.34
N PHE A 123 1.67 -5.27 11.07
CA PHE A 123 0.26 -4.88 10.97
C PHE A 123 -0.10 -4.30 9.59
N VAL A 124 0.86 -3.64 8.92
CA VAL A 124 0.70 -3.09 7.58
C VAL A 124 0.61 -4.22 6.57
N GLN A 125 1.56 -5.15 6.64
CA GLN A 125 1.60 -6.33 5.79
C GLN A 125 0.34 -7.18 5.93
N GLN A 126 -0.10 -7.43 7.17
CA GLN A 126 -1.33 -8.15 7.47
C GLN A 126 -2.55 -7.44 6.86
N ARG A 127 -2.70 -6.11 7.05
CA ARG A 127 -3.82 -5.37 6.46
C ARG A 127 -3.84 -5.41 4.95
N ILE A 128 -2.69 -5.29 4.29
CA ILE A 128 -2.61 -5.39 2.82
C ILE A 128 -3.00 -6.80 2.38
N ALA A 129 -2.56 -7.84 3.08
CA ALA A 129 -2.97 -9.21 2.80
C ALA A 129 -4.50 -9.35 2.94
N GLU A 130 -5.07 -9.01 4.10
CA GLU A 130 -6.51 -9.10 4.38
C GLU A 130 -7.36 -8.32 3.38
N ALA A 131 -7.01 -7.06 3.09
CA ALA A 131 -7.73 -6.25 2.11
C ALA A 131 -7.62 -6.82 0.70
N THR A 132 -6.48 -7.39 0.33
CA THR A 132 -6.31 -8.01 -0.98
C THR A 132 -7.14 -9.27 -1.11
N LEU A 133 -7.19 -10.11 -0.07
CA LEU A 133 -7.92 -11.38 -0.07
C LEU A 133 -9.42 -11.18 -0.06
N GLY A 134 -9.93 -10.27 0.79
CA GLY A 134 -11.35 -9.93 0.81
C GLY A 134 -11.83 -9.48 -0.58
N ARG A 135 -10.97 -8.79 -1.34
CA ARG A 135 -11.29 -8.39 -2.72
C ARG A 135 -11.19 -9.52 -3.73
N MET A 136 -10.45 -10.58 -3.46
CA MET A 136 -10.44 -11.76 -4.33
C MET A 136 -11.77 -12.52 -4.25
N GLU A 137 -12.50 -12.41 -3.13
CA GLU A 137 -13.88 -12.90 -3.00
C GLU A 137 -14.84 -12.11 -3.88
N ASP A 138 -14.69 -10.78 -3.93
CA ASP A 138 -15.50 -9.90 -4.82
C ASP A 138 -15.22 -10.12 -6.32
N LEU A 139 -14.10 -10.78 -6.64
CA LEU A 139 -13.69 -11.10 -8.01
C LEU A 139 -14.13 -12.52 -8.46
N LEU A 140 -14.91 -13.21 -7.63
CA LEU A 140 -15.70 -14.37 -8.05
C LEU A 140 -16.80 -13.87 -8.99
N PRO A 141 -17.06 -14.54 -10.12
CA PRO A 141 -17.79 -13.92 -11.21
C PRO A 141 -19.28 -13.77 -10.89
N GLU A 142 -19.66 -12.56 -10.48
CA GLU A 142 -20.94 -11.95 -10.78
C GLU A 142 -20.71 -10.62 -11.53
N SER A 143 -20.68 -10.68 -12.86
CA SER A 143 -20.84 -9.56 -13.82
C SER A 143 -19.62 -8.74 -14.29
N THR A 144 -19.24 -9.02 -15.55
CA THR A 144 -19.11 -8.13 -16.73
C THR A 144 -18.58 -6.68 -16.63
N GLU A 145 -17.57 -6.41 -17.49
CA GLU A 145 -17.29 -5.17 -18.27
C GLU A 145 -15.99 -4.38 -17.99
N VAL A 146 -15.28 -4.61 -16.89
CA VAL A 146 -13.89 -4.10 -16.75
C VAL A 146 -12.93 -5.24 -17.03
N SER A 147 -11.84 -4.98 -17.78
CA SER A 147 -10.79 -6.00 -18.00
C SER A 147 -10.30 -6.50 -16.64
N GLU A 148 -10.81 -7.65 -16.22
CA GLU A 148 -10.52 -8.27 -14.92
C GLU A 148 -9.01 -8.46 -14.75
N GLU A 149 -8.27 -8.59 -15.86
CA GLU A 149 -6.83 -8.76 -15.93
C GLU A 149 -6.04 -7.67 -15.19
N ASP A 150 -6.39 -6.39 -15.39
CA ASP A 150 -5.65 -5.28 -14.76
C ASP A 150 -5.89 -5.26 -13.23
N ARG A 151 -7.10 -5.64 -12.79
CA ARG A 151 -7.47 -5.71 -11.37
C ARG A 151 -6.78 -6.88 -10.66
N PHE A 152 -6.73 -8.04 -11.30
CA PHE A 152 -6.04 -9.22 -10.77
C PHE A 152 -4.53 -9.00 -10.67
N GLN A 153 -3.91 -8.40 -11.68
CA GLN A 153 -2.45 -8.29 -11.72
C GLN A 153 -1.88 -7.46 -10.56
N GLY A 154 -2.53 -6.33 -10.22
CA GLY A 154 -2.09 -5.47 -9.12
C GLY A 154 -2.19 -6.16 -7.76
N LEU A 155 -3.35 -6.78 -7.48
CA LEU A 155 -3.61 -7.50 -6.23
C LEU A 155 -2.66 -8.69 -6.02
N PHE A 156 -2.46 -9.53 -7.05
CA PHE A 156 -1.53 -10.65 -6.97
C PHE A 156 -0.07 -10.21 -6.82
N SER A 157 0.32 -9.10 -7.44
CA SER A 157 1.67 -8.58 -7.32
C SER A 157 1.97 -8.15 -5.88
N SER A 158 1.03 -7.47 -5.22
CA SER A 158 1.15 -7.10 -3.80
C SER A 158 1.24 -8.34 -2.89
N LEU A 159 0.39 -9.35 -3.10
CA LEU A 159 0.45 -10.60 -2.31
C LEU A 159 1.77 -11.35 -2.51
N LYS A 160 2.26 -11.48 -3.75
CA LYS A 160 3.56 -12.12 -4.04
C LYS A 160 4.71 -11.38 -3.35
N LEU A 161 4.64 -10.05 -3.31
CA LEU A 161 5.67 -9.24 -2.67
C LEU A 161 5.66 -9.40 -1.15
N LEU A 162 4.47 -9.42 -0.53
CA LEU A 162 4.33 -9.73 0.90
C LEU A 162 4.86 -11.12 1.25
N TRP A 163 4.52 -12.13 0.44
CA TRP A 163 4.97 -13.51 0.65
C TRP A 163 6.49 -13.65 0.62
N ARG A 164 7.14 -12.93 -0.30
CA ARG A 164 8.61 -12.94 -0.44
C ARG A 164 9.33 -12.14 0.65
N ALA A 165 8.64 -11.20 1.29
CA ALA A 165 9.21 -10.32 2.30
C ALA A 165 9.07 -10.87 3.73
N ASP A 166 8.26 -11.91 3.93
CA ASP A 166 8.05 -12.57 5.22
C ASP A 166 8.97 -13.79 5.35
N ASP A 167 9.54 -14.00 6.54
CA ASP A 167 10.42 -15.15 6.83
C ASP A 167 9.63 -16.48 6.95
N ASP A 168 8.34 -16.40 7.32
CA ASP A 168 7.43 -17.54 7.48
C ASP A 168 6.01 -17.17 7.00
N PRO A 169 5.83 -16.96 5.68
CA PRO A 169 4.56 -16.52 5.11
C PRO A 169 3.44 -17.55 5.30
N GLU A 170 3.78 -18.84 5.40
CA GLU A 170 2.81 -19.90 5.66
C GLU A 170 2.11 -19.72 7.01
N ARG A 171 2.87 -19.32 8.02
CA ARG A 171 2.35 -19.03 9.35
C ARG A 171 1.70 -17.66 9.41
N SER A 172 2.36 -16.62 8.91
CA SER A 172 1.88 -15.23 8.99
C SER A 172 0.57 -15.02 8.23
N TYR A 173 0.38 -15.74 7.13
CA TYR A 173 -0.78 -15.63 6.26
C TYR A 173 -1.59 -16.94 6.18
N ALA A 174 -1.60 -17.75 7.24
CA ALA A 174 -2.30 -19.03 7.26
C ALA A 174 -3.79 -18.93 6.87
N GLU A 175 -4.47 -17.89 7.35
CA GLU A 175 -5.87 -17.61 7.00
C GLU A 175 -6.01 -17.20 5.53
N ALA A 176 -5.10 -16.38 5.02
CA ALA A 176 -5.04 -16.01 3.61
C ALA A 176 -4.85 -17.23 2.70
N ILE A 177 -3.94 -18.13 3.07
CA ILE A 177 -3.69 -19.39 2.36
C ILE A 177 -4.95 -20.22 2.33
N HIS A 178 -5.67 -20.29 3.46
CA HIS A 178 -6.90 -21.03 3.54
C HIS A 178 -7.98 -20.45 2.62
N GLN A 179 -8.14 -19.12 2.59
CA GLN A 179 -9.06 -18.43 1.69
C GLN A 179 -8.66 -18.61 0.20
N LEU A 180 -7.39 -18.47 -0.15
CA LEU A 180 -6.86 -18.71 -1.49
C LEU A 180 -7.11 -20.16 -1.95
N LYS A 181 -6.89 -21.12 -1.07
CA LYS A 181 -7.22 -22.53 -1.32
C LYS A 181 -8.72 -22.72 -1.51
N ALA A 182 -9.56 -22.08 -0.69
CA ALA A 182 -11.01 -22.12 -0.88
C ALA A 182 -11.41 -21.58 -2.27
N LEU A 183 -10.83 -20.45 -2.69
CA LEU A 183 -11.03 -19.87 -4.02
C LEU A 183 -10.59 -20.81 -5.16
N LEU A 184 -9.50 -21.58 -5.00
CA LEU A 184 -9.08 -22.58 -6.00
C LEU A 184 -10.14 -23.66 -6.24
N TRP A 185 -10.84 -24.06 -5.18
CA TRP A 185 -11.85 -25.12 -5.22
C TRP A 185 -13.24 -24.63 -5.63
N GLN A 186 -13.45 -23.31 -5.72
CA GLN A 186 -14.70 -22.76 -6.21
C GLN A 186 -14.88 -23.00 -7.72
N ARG A 187 -16.09 -23.43 -8.09
CA ARG A 187 -16.41 -23.88 -9.45
C ARG A 187 -16.35 -22.75 -10.49
N GLN A 188 -16.54 -21.50 -10.04
CA GLN A 188 -16.58 -20.31 -10.87
C GLN A 188 -15.22 -19.62 -11.05
N SER A 189 -14.17 -20.04 -10.33
CA SER A 189 -12.85 -19.43 -10.43
C SER A 189 -12.25 -19.60 -11.82
N SER A 190 -11.84 -18.49 -12.44
CA SER A 190 -11.25 -18.47 -13.78
C SER A 190 -9.96 -19.29 -13.85
N ARG A 191 -9.63 -19.87 -15.01
CA ARG A 191 -8.39 -20.65 -15.20
C ARG A 191 -7.15 -19.83 -14.86
N ARG A 192 -7.15 -18.53 -15.18
CA ARG A 192 -6.04 -17.62 -14.90
C ARG A 192 -5.89 -17.35 -13.40
N LEU A 193 -7.00 -17.07 -12.69
CA LEU A 193 -7.01 -16.92 -11.24
C LEU A 193 -6.38 -18.16 -10.58
N ARG A 194 -6.75 -19.37 -11.03
CA ARG A 194 -6.17 -20.60 -10.51
C ARG A 194 -4.66 -20.71 -10.74
N VAL A 195 -4.17 -20.32 -11.93
CA VAL A 195 -2.73 -20.33 -12.24
C VAL A 195 -1.96 -19.37 -11.32
N GLU A 196 -2.48 -18.16 -11.10
CA GLU A 196 -1.84 -17.17 -10.23
C GLU A 196 -1.82 -17.61 -8.77
N ILE A 197 -2.93 -18.16 -8.25
CA ILE A 197 -2.97 -18.71 -6.88
C ILE A 197 -1.99 -19.88 -6.74
N CYS A 198 -1.96 -20.81 -7.70
CA CYS A 198 -1.00 -21.92 -7.67
C CYS A 198 0.45 -21.42 -7.73
N SER A 199 0.74 -20.38 -8.52
CA SER A 199 2.07 -19.77 -8.56
C SER A 199 2.45 -19.11 -7.24
N LEU A 200 1.50 -18.48 -6.55
CA LEU A 200 1.73 -17.85 -5.25
C LEU A 200 1.97 -18.91 -4.16
N LEU A 201 1.17 -19.97 -4.12
CA LEU A 201 1.27 -21.05 -3.11
C LEU A 201 2.43 -22.02 -3.33
N ALA A 202 3.11 -21.97 -4.48
CA ALA A 202 4.26 -22.81 -4.79
C ALA A 202 5.62 -22.13 -4.51
N CYS A 203 5.60 -20.84 -4.14
CA CYS A 203 6.78 -20.08 -3.69
C CYS A 203 6.89 -20.15 -2.16
#